data_AF-A0A395Y294-F1
#
_entry.id   AF-A0A395Y294-F1
#
_cell.length_a   1.000
_cell.length_b   1.000
_cell.length_c   1.000
_cell.angle_alpha   90.00
_cell.angle_beta   90.00
_cell.angle_gamma   90.00
#
_symmetry.space_group_name_H-M   'P 1'
#
loop_
_entity.id
_entity.type
_entity.pdbx_description
1 polymer ?
#
loop_
_entity_poly.entity_id
_entity_poly.type
_entity_poly.pdbx_seq_one_letter_code
_entity_poly.pdbx_strand_id
1 'polypeptide(L)'
;MDQPASTFPEPGTKIIYREAIEAYDALERHAIGLVYNELFSPCAGAYDLLQAIDGAAEKYGVSDAAEISALRGALRAFSCERTSLANGVDGERFRLMQSPEKLDAFDRTHIFEVGVDGRKLIGDIKAAISLIRNEAELFDEYADVFSRKPTASCRIVRKRRRNEKDKADAWFARAMTVAMCCLTVVCSLHSVGEIITIAHLLG
;
A
#
# COMPACT_ATOMS: atom_id res chain seq x y z
N MET A 1 14.57 4.42 21.75
CA MET A 1 15.19 5.53 21.01
C MET A 1 14.14 6.12 20.09
N ASP A 2 13.51 7.24 20.46
CA ASP A 2 12.45 7.94 19.69
C ASP A 2 12.98 9.13 18.87
N GLN A 3 14.30 9.33 18.80
CA GLN A 3 14.91 10.54 18.26
C GLN A 3 14.82 10.79 16.75
N PRO A 4 14.87 9.79 15.83
CA PRO A 4 15.09 10.09 14.41
C PRO A 4 13.91 10.81 13.72
N ALA A 5 12.68 10.62 14.21
CA ALA A 5 11.51 11.33 13.70
C ALA A 5 11.48 12.82 14.11
N SER A 6 11.98 13.14 15.31
CA SER A 6 12.02 14.53 15.81
C SER A 6 13.04 15.40 15.09
N THR A 7 14.05 14.77 14.49
CA THR A 7 15.11 15.40 13.71
C THR A 7 14.81 15.44 12.21
N PHE A 8 13.70 14.83 11.76
CA PHE A 8 13.32 14.89 10.35
C PHE A 8 12.87 16.32 9.97
N PRO A 9 13.25 16.84 8.79
CA PRO A 9 12.87 18.19 8.36
C PRO A 9 11.34 18.37 8.30
N GLU A 10 10.87 19.59 8.59
CA GLU A 10 9.43 19.88 8.51
C GLU A 10 8.98 20.03 7.05
N PRO A 11 7.70 19.77 6.72
CA PRO A 11 7.18 20.07 5.39
C PRO A 11 7.42 21.53 4.97
N GLY A 12 7.79 21.74 3.72
CA GLY A 12 8.24 23.02 3.15
C GLY A 12 9.71 23.35 3.40
N THR A 13 10.44 22.56 4.20
CA THR A 13 11.87 22.78 4.40
C THR A 13 12.64 22.52 3.11
N LYS A 14 13.52 23.45 2.74
CA LYS A 14 14.41 23.35 1.58
C LYS A 14 15.81 22.95 2.03
N ILE A 15 16.24 21.77 1.62
CA ILE A 15 17.56 21.19 1.95
C ILE A 15 18.22 20.68 0.67
N ILE A 16 19.53 20.44 0.71
CA ILE A 16 20.19 19.84 -0.46
C ILE A 16 19.78 18.37 -0.63
N TYR A 17 19.84 17.87 -1.86
CA TYR A 17 19.47 16.48 -2.18
C TYR A 17 20.20 15.45 -1.31
N ARG A 18 21.48 15.65 -1.02
CA ARG A 18 22.26 14.78 -0.12
C ARG A 18 21.63 14.67 1.27
N GLU A 19 21.33 15.81 1.88
CA GLU A 19 20.72 15.87 3.21
C GLU A 19 19.32 15.26 3.19
N ALA A 20 18.56 15.49 2.12
CA ALA A 20 17.26 14.84 1.93
C ALA A 20 17.40 13.33 1.85
N ILE A 21 18.33 12.79 1.05
CA ILE A 21 18.54 11.34 0.93
C ILE A 21 18.85 10.73 2.30
N GLU A 22 19.78 11.33 3.04
CA GLU A 22 20.16 10.88 4.39
C GLU A 22 18.97 10.92 5.36
N ALA A 23 18.18 12.00 5.34
CA ALA A 23 17.01 12.15 6.20
C ALA A 23 15.92 11.12 5.88
N TYR A 24 15.61 10.87 4.60
CA TYR A 24 14.58 9.90 4.19
C TYR A 24 15.04 8.47 4.47
N ASP A 25 16.31 8.15 4.26
CA ASP A 25 16.87 6.85 4.63
C ASP A 25 16.81 6.59 6.14
N ALA A 26 17.11 7.61 6.94
CA ALA A 26 16.99 7.52 8.40
C ALA A 26 15.53 7.33 8.85
N LEU A 27 14.60 8.08 8.24
CA LEU A 27 13.17 7.98 8.54
C LEU A 27 12.60 6.61 8.14
N GLU A 28 12.90 6.11 6.93
CA GLU A 28 12.43 4.80 6.47
C GLU A 28 12.95 3.69 7.36
N ARG A 29 14.26 3.70 7.67
CA ARG A 29 14.87 2.72 8.57
C ARG A 29 14.23 2.72 9.95
N HIS A 30 13.93 3.90 10.48
CA HIS A 30 13.21 4.00 11.75
C HIS A 30 11.79 3.45 11.67
N ALA A 31 11.04 3.80 10.63
CA ALA A 31 9.68 3.32 10.39
C ALA A 31 9.63 1.79 10.28
N ILE A 32 10.55 1.18 9.53
CA ILE A 32 10.69 -0.27 9.39
C ILE A 32 10.99 -0.93 10.75
N GLY A 33 11.92 -0.36 11.52
CA GLY A 33 12.32 -0.88 12.83
C GLY A 33 11.20 -0.86 13.89
N LEU A 34 10.07 -0.18 13.63
CA LEU A 34 8.89 -0.25 14.50
C LEU A 34 8.07 -1.54 14.30
N VAL A 35 8.21 -2.20 13.15
CA VAL A 35 7.40 -3.37 12.77
C VAL A 35 8.26 -4.62 12.61
N TYR A 36 9.43 -4.49 11.97
CA TYR A 36 10.32 -5.60 11.70
C TYR A 36 11.47 -5.62 12.70
N ASN A 37 11.93 -6.83 13.04
CA ASN A 37 13.14 -7.00 13.82
C ASN A 37 14.38 -6.56 13.00
N GLU A 38 15.50 -6.34 13.69
CA GLU A 38 16.75 -5.86 13.07
C GLU A 38 17.33 -6.82 12.02
N LEU A 39 16.97 -8.10 12.04
CA LEU A 39 17.43 -9.10 11.07
C LEU A 39 16.67 -9.01 9.73
N PHE A 40 15.39 -8.59 9.75
CA PHE A 40 14.55 -8.42 8.56
C PHE A 40 14.52 -6.97 8.04
N SER A 41 14.82 -6.01 8.90
CA SER A 41 14.80 -4.59 8.58
C SER A 41 15.65 -4.16 7.36
N PRO A 42 16.81 -4.77 7.04
CA PRO A 42 17.64 -4.33 5.91
C PRO A 42 17.04 -4.60 4.53
N CYS A 43 16.08 -5.53 4.43
CA CYS A 43 15.48 -5.95 3.15
C CYS A 43 14.07 -5.38 2.94
N ALA A 44 13.54 -4.67 3.93
CA ALA A 44 12.20 -4.11 3.88
C ALA A 44 12.24 -2.63 3.45
N GLY A 45 11.20 -2.19 2.77
CA GLY A 45 10.92 -0.79 2.44
C GLY A 45 9.54 -0.35 2.91
N ALA A 46 9.16 0.89 2.59
CA ALA A 46 7.83 1.43 2.93
C ALA A 46 6.66 0.59 2.37
N TYR A 47 6.83 -0.05 1.21
CA TYR A 47 5.80 -0.95 0.65
C TYR A 47 5.65 -2.25 1.45
N ASP A 48 6.75 -2.85 1.92
CA ASP A 48 6.69 -4.04 2.77
C ASP A 48 6.03 -3.72 4.11
N LEU A 49 6.31 -2.53 4.65
CA LEU A 49 5.66 -2.03 5.85
C LEU A 49 4.14 -1.88 5.64
N LEU A 50 3.73 -1.28 4.52
CA LEU A 50 2.32 -1.15 4.17
C LEU A 50 1.64 -2.52 4.05
N GLN A 51 2.27 -3.46 3.35
CA GLN A 51 1.72 -4.81 3.16
C GLN A 51 1.57 -5.57 4.49
N ALA A 52 2.56 -5.50 5.38
CA ALA A 52 2.46 -6.16 6.68
C ALA A 52 1.35 -5.57 7.54
N ILE A 53 1.23 -4.24 7.57
CA ILE A 53 0.18 -3.57 8.35
C ILE A 53 -1.21 -3.85 7.77
N ASP A 54 -1.38 -3.83 6.44
CA ASP A 54 -2.66 -4.19 5.81
C ASP A 54 -3.04 -5.65 6.07
N GLY A 55 -2.08 -6.58 5.97
CA GLY A 55 -2.31 -8.00 6.28
C GLY A 55 -2.72 -8.22 7.74
N ALA A 56 -2.06 -7.52 8.67
CA ALA A 56 -2.41 -7.57 10.09
C ALA A 56 -3.78 -6.92 10.36
N ALA A 57 -4.05 -5.75 9.79
CA ALA A 57 -5.33 -5.07 9.91
C ALA A 57 -6.48 -5.94 9.38
N GLU A 58 -6.27 -6.64 8.26
CA GLU A 58 -7.26 -7.57 7.72
C GLU A 58 -7.45 -8.77 8.66
N LYS A 59 -6.36 -9.36 9.18
CA LYS A 59 -6.41 -10.50 10.11
C LYS A 59 -7.30 -10.18 11.31
N TYR A 60 -7.14 -9.01 11.89
CA TYR A 60 -7.87 -8.58 13.08
C TYR A 60 -9.16 -7.79 12.78
N GLY A 61 -9.53 -7.61 11.51
CA GLY A 61 -10.82 -7.01 11.12
C GLY A 61 -10.90 -5.49 11.29
N VAL A 62 -9.76 -4.79 11.30
CA VAL A 62 -9.64 -3.34 11.48
C VAL A 62 -9.20 -2.61 10.20
N SER A 63 -9.25 -3.26 9.03
CA SER A 63 -8.82 -2.67 7.75
C SER A 63 -9.52 -1.36 7.35
N ASP A 64 -10.76 -1.15 7.81
CA ASP A 64 -11.55 0.06 7.53
C ASP A 64 -11.37 1.15 8.59
N ALA A 65 -10.55 0.92 9.61
CA ALA A 65 -10.32 1.92 10.64
C ALA A 65 -9.63 3.16 10.07
N ALA A 66 -9.97 4.33 10.63
CA ALA A 66 -9.48 5.61 10.15
C ALA A 66 -7.94 5.70 10.25
N GLU A 67 -7.35 5.11 11.29
CA GLU A 67 -5.91 5.02 11.53
C GLU A 67 -5.20 4.25 10.42
N ILE A 68 -5.77 3.12 9.98
CA ILE A 68 -5.21 2.32 8.88
C ILE A 68 -5.33 3.09 7.57
N SER A 69 -6.46 3.74 7.31
CA SER A 69 -6.66 4.56 6.12
C SER A 69 -5.69 5.76 6.06
N ALA A 70 -5.52 6.47 7.18
CA ALA A 70 -4.59 7.58 7.30
C ALA A 70 -3.14 7.13 7.05
N LEU A 71 -2.74 6.01 7.64
CA LEU A 71 -1.42 5.43 7.45
C LEU A 71 -1.16 5.02 6.00
N ARG A 72 -2.14 4.42 5.31
CA ARG A 72 -2.01 4.11 3.87
C ARG A 72 -1.71 5.37 3.06
N GLY A 73 -2.43 6.46 3.33
CA GLY A 73 -2.19 7.74 2.69
C GLY A 73 -0.78 8.25 2.95
N ALA A 74 -0.34 8.22 4.21
CA ALA A 74 0.98 8.69 4.61
C ALA A 74 2.13 7.87 4.00
N LEU A 75 2.06 6.54 4.03
CA LEU A 75 3.09 5.67 3.43
C LEU A 75 3.15 5.79 1.91
N ARG A 76 2.01 5.96 1.24
CA ARG A 76 1.98 6.23 -0.21
C ARG A 76 2.61 7.57 -0.55
N ALA A 77 2.27 8.63 0.20
CA ALA A 77 2.88 9.95 0.01
C ALA A 77 4.40 9.88 0.22
N PHE A 78 4.84 9.23 1.30
CA PHE A 78 6.26 8.99 1.57
C PHE A 78 6.96 8.25 0.43
N SER A 79 6.38 7.15 -0.05
CA SER A 79 6.96 6.35 -1.13
C SER A 79 7.05 7.13 -2.45
N CYS A 80 6.01 7.90 -2.80
CA CYS A 80 6.02 8.74 -3.98
C CYS A 80 7.13 9.78 -3.90
N GLU A 81 7.24 10.48 -2.77
CA GLU A 81 8.22 11.54 -2.59
C GLU A 81 9.66 11.02 -2.53
N ARG A 82 9.87 9.87 -1.88
CA ARG A 82 11.16 9.15 -1.90
C ARG A 82 11.57 8.74 -3.31
N THR A 83 10.60 8.31 -4.13
CA THR A 83 10.84 8.00 -5.55
C THR A 83 11.21 9.26 -6.33
N SER A 84 10.51 10.37 -6.10
CA SER A 84 10.84 11.67 -6.69
C SER A 84 12.24 12.14 -6.29
N LEU A 85 12.62 11.97 -5.01
CA LEU A 85 13.96 12.30 -4.51
C LEU A 85 15.04 11.44 -5.19
N ALA A 86 14.81 10.14 -5.33
CA ALA A 86 15.75 9.22 -5.97
C ALA A 86 15.98 9.56 -7.45
N ASN A 87 14.91 9.98 -8.14
CA ASN A 87 14.93 10.30 -9.57
C ASN A 87 15.29 11.77 -9.87
N GLY A 88 15.14 12.67 -8.90
CA GLY A 88 15.17 14.11 -9.11
C GLY A 88 13.87 14.64 -9.70
N VAL A 89 13.60 15.94 -9.54
CA VAL A 89 12.51 16.64 -10.24
C VAL A 89 12.62 16.32 -11.74
N ASP A 90 11.56 15.80 -12.35
CA ASP A 90 11.51 15.41 -13.77
C ASP A 90 12.60 14.43 -14.25
N GLY A 91 13.17 13.64 -13.33
CA GLY A 91 14.18 12.62 -13.64
C GLY A 91 15.59 13.16 -13.85
N GLU A 92 15.87 14.40 -13.44
CA GLU A 92 17.19 15.03 -13.58
C GLU A 92 18.31 14.20 -12.95
N ARG A 93 18.12 13.74 -11.71
CA ARG A 93 19.09 12.92 -10.98
C ARG A 93 19.27 11.55 -11.62
N PHE A 94 18.18 10.94 -12.10
CA PHE A 94 18.20 9.64 -12.78
C PHE A 94 19.13 9.65 -14.00
N ARG A 95 19.09 10.72 -14.81
CA ARG A 95 19.96 10.86 -15.98
C ARG A 95 21.45 10.91 -15.63
N LEU A 96 21.79 11.30 -14.40
CA LEU A 96 23.16 11.42 -13.91
C LEU A 96 23.71 10.12 -13.30
N MET A 97 22.92 9.05 -13.16
CA MET A 97 23.37 7.79 -12.55
C MET A 97 24.60 7.17 -13.24
N GLN A 98 24.76 7.40 -14.53
CA GLN A 98 25.91 6.91 -15.32
C GLN A 98 27.20 7.75 -15.11
N SER A 99 27.14 8.83 -14.32
CA SER A 99 28.25 9.76 -14.10
C SER A 99 28.38 10.11 -12.62
N PRO A 100 29.10 9.29 -11.83
CA PRO A 100 29.20 9.43 -10.38
C PRO A 100 29.63 10.83 -9.91
N GLU A 101 30.58 11.45 -10.60
CA GLU A 101 31.04 12.82 -10.28
C GLU A 101 29.95 13.88 -10.47
N LYS A 102 29.17 13.77 -11.56
CA LYS A 102 28.06 14.70 -11.82
C LYS A 102 26.91 14.47 -10.86
N LEU A 103 26.64 13.22 -10.50
CA LEU A 103 25.64 12.86 -9.51
C LEU A 103 26.01 13.39 -8.12
N ASP A 104 27.26 13.21 -7.69
CA ASP A 104 27.76 13.73 -6.41
C ASP A 104 27.70 15.27 -6.37
N ALA A 105 28.05 15.93 -7.47
CA ALA A 105 27.92 17.39 -7.60
C ALA A 105 26.45 17.83 -7.54
N PHE A 106 25.54 17.13 -8.22
CA PHE A 106 24.10 17.38 -8.18
C PHE A 106 23.58 17.27 -6.74
N ASP A 107 23.89 16.16 -6.06
CA ASP A 107 23.41 15.87 -4.70
C ASP A 107 23.88 16.93 -3.69
N ARG A 108 25.03 17.57 -3.91
CA ARG A 108 25.57 18.65 -3.04
C ARG A 108 25.02 20.04 -3.32
N THR A 109 24.44 20.27 -4.50
CA THR A 109 24.14 21.62 -4.98
C THR A 109 22.66 21.87 -5.23
N HIS A 110 21.90 20.83 -5.59
CA HIS A 110 20.49 20.96 -5.91
C HIS A 110 19.65 20.92 -4.64
N ILE A 111 18.57 21.67 -4.65
CA ILE A 111 17.64 21.81 -3.52
C ILE A 111 16.44 20.90 -3.72
N PHE A 112 16.06 20.22 -2.66
CA PHE A 112 14.86 19.43 -2.52
C PHE A 112 13.96 20.09 -1.47
N GLU A 113 12.67 20.22 -1.78
CA GLU A 113 11.66 20.70 -0.84
C GLU A 113 10.94 19.49 -0.23
N VAL A 114 11.04 19.36 1.09
CA VAL A 114 10.44 18.25 1.85
C VAL A 114 8.92 18.45 1.89
N GLY A 115 8.15 17.48 1.43
CA GLY A 115 6.68 17.48 1.49
C GLY A 115 6.11 16.54 2.55
N VAL A 116 6.87 15.51 2.94
CA VAL A 116 6.49 14.55 3.97
C VAL A 116 6.58 15.14 5.37
N ASP A 117 5.55 14.91 6.19
CA ASP A 117 5.63 15.08 7.65
C ASP A 117 6.11 13.78 8.31
N GLY A 118 7.41 13.71 8.60
CA GLY A 118 8.02 12.52 9.22
C GLY A 118 7.50 12.22 10.61
N ARG A 119 7.16 13.25 11.41
CA ARG A 119 6.60 13.05 12.76
C ARG A 119 5.21 12.47 12.69
N LYS A 120 4.38 13.01 11.79
CA LYS A 120 3.04 12.47 11.54
C LYS A 120 3.10 11.04 11.04
N LEU A 121 3.96 10.72 10.07
CA LEU A 121 4.12 9.36 9.55
C LEU A 121 4.41 8.35 10.67
N ILE A 122 5.38 8.65 11.53
CA ILE A 122 5.75 7.78 12.65
C ILE A 122 4.61 7.69 13.68
N GLY A 123 3.89 8.79 13.93
CA GLY A 123 2.68 8.81 14.75
C GLY A 123 1.59 7.88 14.21
N ASP A 124 1.30 7.96 12.90
CA ASP A 124 0.31 7.13 12.21
C ASP A 124 0.69 5.63 12.27
N ILE A 125 1.98 5.30 12.10
CA ILE A 125 2.49 3.93 12.24
C ILE A 125 2.25 3.41 13.67
N LYS A 126 2.64 4.19 14.69
CA LYS A 126 2.46 3.80 16.10
C LYS A 126 0.98 3.64 16.45
N ALA A 127 0.12 4.51 15.94
CA ALA A 127 -1.33 4.43 16.13
C ALA A 127 -1.91 3.15 15.52
N ALA A 128 -1.54 2.82 14.28
CA ALA A 128 -1.97 1.60 13.62
C ALA A 128 -1.49 0.34 14.36
N ILE A 129 -0.22 0.30 14.79
CA ILE A 129 0.32 -0.82 15.58
C ILE A 129 -0.46 -0.97 16.89
N SER A 130 -0.75 0.12 17.59
CA SER A 130 -1.50 0.05 18.84
C SER A 130 -2.93 -0.43 18.63
N LEU A 131 -3.61 0.04 17.58
CA LEU A 131 -4.95 -0.40 17.23
C LEU A 131 -4.97 -1.92 16.95
N ILE A 132 -4.04 -2.38 16.10
CA ILE A 132 -3.90 -3.80 15.75
C ILE A 132 -3.60 -4.63 16.99
N ARG A 133 -2.69 -4.19 17.85
CA ARG A 133 -2.35 -4.90 19.09
C ARG A 133 -3.54 -5.02 20.03
N ASN A 134 -4.29 -3.93 20.25
CA ASN A 134 -5.46 -3.95 21.12
C ASN A 134 -6.52 -4.95 20.62
N GLU A 135 -6.73 -5.03 19.30
CA GLU A 135 -7.66 -6.01 18.74
C GLU A 135 -7.09 -7.44 18.78
N ALA A 136 -5.78 -7.60 18.59
CA ALA A 136 -5.10 -8.88 18.70
C ALA A 136 -5.18 -9.46 20.13
N GLU A 137 -5.10 -8.64 21.17
CA GLU A 137 -5.26 -9.08 22.57
C GLU A 137 -6.68 -9.63 22.85
N LEU A 138 -7.69 -9.14 22.12
CA LEU A 138 -9.07 -9.64 22.17
C LEU A 138 -9.28 -10.87 21.27
N PHE A 139 -8.29 -11.22 20.46
CA PHE A 139 -8.34 -12.28 19.46
C PHE A 139 -7.63 -13.53 19.95
N ASP A 140 -8.40 -14.52 20.41
CA ASP A 140 -7.89 -15.87 20.66
C ASP A 140 -7.79 -16.63 19.32
N GLU A 141 -6.58 -16.67 18.76
CA GLU A 141 -6.24 -17.34 17.50
C GLU A 141 -6.54 -18.85 17.51
N TYR A 142 -6.59 -19.47 18.70
CA TYR A 142 -6.89 -20.89 18.88
C TYR A 142 -8.29 -21.15 19.44
N ALA A 143 -9.16 -20.13 19.44
CA ALA A 143 -10.50 -20.25 19.98
C ALA A 143 -11.37 -21.29 19.24
N ASP A 144 -11.05 -21.61 17.99
CA ASP A 144 -11.69 -22.66 17.19
C ASP A 144 -11.14 -24.06 17.45
N VAL A 145 -9.85 -24.20 17.77
CA VAL A 145 -9.22 -25.50 17.97
C VAL A 145 -9.40 -26.00 19.40
N PHE A 146 -9.31 -25.11 20.40
CA PHE A 146 -9.28 -25.52 21.81
C PHE A 146 -10.31 -24.83 22.72
N SER A 147 -10.99 -23.74 22.29
CA SER A 147 -11.99 -23.08 23.15
C SER A 147 -13.38 -23.67 23.00
N ARG A 148 -13.86 -24.30 24.08
CA ARG A 148 -15.21 -24.87 24.21
C ARG A 148 -16.35 -23.83 24.07
N LYS A 149 -16.03 -22.53 24.22
CA LYS A 149 -16.91 -21.37 24.02
C LYS A 149 -16.10 -20.21 23.41
N PRO A 150 -16.10 -20.02 22.08
CA PRO A 150 -15.39 -18.89 21.47
C PRO A 150 -16.02 -17.55 21.88
N THR A 151 -15.19 -16.52 22.04
CA THR A 151 -15.60 -15.15 22.41
C THR A 151 -16.49 -14.52 21.34
N ALA A 152 -17.36 -13.59 21.77
CA ALA A 152 -18.34 -12.93 20.89
C ALA A 152 -17.67 -12.12 19.76
N SER A 153 -16.54 -11.47 20.03
CA SER A 153 -15.71 -10.72 19.06
C SER A 153 -15.24 -11.62 17.91
N CYS A 154 -14.66 -12.79 18.23
CA CYS A 154 -14.21 -13.78 17.25
C CYS A 154 -15.36 -14.27 16.34
N ARG A 155 -16.57 -14.39 16.87
CA ARG A 155 -17.77 -14.77 16.09
C ARG A 155 -18.22 -13.64 15.14
N ILE A 156 -18.15 -12.38 15.55
CA ILE A 156 -18.56 -11.21 14.76
C ILE A 156 -17.62 -10.99 13.58
N VAL A 157 -16.29 -11.02 13.80
CA VAL A 157 -15.28 -10.88 12.73
C VAL A 157 -15.41 -12.00 11.69
N ARG A 158 -15.62 -13.25 12.14
CA ARG A 158 -15.88 -14.39 11.23
C ARG A 158 -17.14 -14.21 10.39
N LYS A 159 -18.21 -13.65 10.96
CA LYS A 159 -19.47 -13.41 10.23
C LYS A 159 -19.29 -12.26 9.24
N ARG A 160 -18.52 -11.24 9.59
CA ARG A 160 -18.20 -10.12 8.71
C ARG A 160 -17.34 -10.56 7.52
N ARG A 161 -16.21 -11.25 7.75
CA ARG A 161 -15.36 -11.78 6.66
C ARG A 161 -16.12 -12.73 5.73
N ARG A 162 -16.95 -13.64 6.27
CA ARG A 162 -17.82 -14.49 5.44
C ARG A 162 -18.79 -13.65 4.61
N ASN A 163 -19.49 -12.72 5.23
CA ASN A 163 -20.45 -11.86 4.54
C ASN A 163 -19.79 -10.99 3.44
N GLU A 164 -18.58 -10.48 3.65
CA GLU A 164 -17.87 -9.68 2.65
C GLU A 164 -17.39 -10.52 1.48
N LYS A 165 -16.83 -11.72 1.75
CA LYS A 165 -16.47 -12.68 0.70
C LYS A 165 -17.68 -13.11 -0.12
N ASP A 166 -18.78 -13.46 0.53
CA ASP A 166 -20.02 -13.88 -0.14
C ASP A 166 -20.58 -12.76 -1.04
N LYS A 167 -20.45 -11.49 -0.64
CA LYS A 167 -20.84 -10.33 -1.46
C LYS A 167 -19.93 -10.14 -2.67
N ALA A 168 -18.61 -10.30 -2.51
CA ALA A 168 -17.65 -10.18 -3.60
C ALA A 168 -17.87 -11.28 -4.65
N ASP A 169 -18.06 -12.52 -4.20
CA ASP A 169 -18.35 -13.68 -5.07
C ASP A 169 -19.67 -13.48 -5.83
N ALA A 170 -20.72 -12.99 -5.16
CA ALA A 170 -21.99 -12.68 -5.79
C ALA A 170 -21.91 -11.55 -6.82
N TRP A 171 -21.10 -10.52 -6.54
CA TRP A 171 -20.87 -9.43 -7.49
C TRP A 171 -20.10 -9.92 -8.73
N PHE A 172 -19.03 -10.70 -8.52
CA PHE A 172 -18.23 -11.25 -9.60
C PHE A 172 -19.04 -12.19 -10.51
N ALA A 173 -19.86 -13.06 -9.90
CA ALA A 173 -20.77 -13.94 -10.63
C ALA A 173 -21.77 -13.17 -11.52
N ARG A 174 -22.32 -12.06 -11.02
CA ARG A 174 -23.23 -11.19 -11.80
C ARG A 174 -22.49 -10.51 -12.95
N ALA A 175 -21.29 -9.97 -12.71
CA ALA A 175 -20.48 -9.32 -13.73
C ALA A 175 -20.12 -10.29 -14.87
N MET A 176 -19.70 -11.51 -14.54
CA MET A 176 -19.38 -12.55 -15.53
C MET A 176 -20.62 -12.98 -16.32
N THR A 177 -21.78 -13.07 -15.68
CA THR A 177 -23.04 -13.43 -16.35
C THR A 177 -23.42 -12.36 -17.39
N VAL A 178 -23.33 -11.08 -17.04
CA VAL A 178 -23.59 -9.97 -17.98
C VAL A 178 -22.61 -10.00 -19.15
N ALA A 179 -21.30 -10.19 -18.88
CA ALA A 179 -20.29 -10.27 -19.92
C ALA A 179 -20.56 -11.42 -20.92
N MET A 180 -20.96 -12.59 -20.42
CA MET A 180 -21.30 -13.75 -21.27
C MET A 180 -22.55 -13.50 -22.11
N CYS A 181 -23.58 -12.84 -21.56
CA CYS A 181 -24.76 -12.43 -22.34
C CYS A 181 -24.38 -11.46 -23.47
N CYS A 182 -23.56 -10.45 -23.17
CA CYS A 182 -23.09 -9.50 -24.18
C CYS A 182 -22.26 -10.20 -25.28
N LEU A 183 -21.36 -11.10 -24.91
CA LEU A 183 -20.55 -11.86 -25.85
C LEU A 183 -21.42 -12.73 -26.77
N THR A 184 -22.44 -13.38 -26.22
CA THR A 184 -23.38 -14.23 -26.99
C THR A 184 -24.14 -13.42 -28.03
N VAL A 185 -24.59 -12.21 -27.66
CA VAL A 185 -25.27 -11.29 -28.58
C VAL A 185 -24.33 -10.84 -29.69
N VAL A 186 -23.10 -10.46 -29.37
CA VAL A 186 -22.10 -10.03 -30.36
C VAL A 186 -21.76 -11.17 -31.32
N CYS A 187 -21.50 -12.38 -30.82
CA CYS A 187 -21.23 -13.55 -31.66
C CYS A 187 -22.42 -13.87 -32.58
N SER A 188 -23.65 -13.78 -32.05
CA SER A 188 -24.86 -14.02 -32.84
C SER A 188 -25.04 -12.98 -33.96
N LEU A 189 -24.81 -11.70 -33.66
CA LEU A 189 -24.85 -10.63 -34.66
C LEU A 189 -23.76 -10.79 -35.73
N HIS A 190 -22.55 -11.19 -35.33
CA HIS A 190 -21.45 -11.45 -36.26
C HIS A 190 -21.77 -12.62 -37.19
N SER A 191 -22.26 -13.75 -36.64
CA SER A 191 -22.65 -14.91 -37.44
C SER A 191 -23.79 -14.60 -38.41
N VAL A 192 -24.79 -13.81 -38.01
CA VAL A 192 -25.86 -13.37 -38.93
C VAL A 192 -25.29 -12.47 -40.03
N GLY A 193 -24.38 -11.56 -39.71
CA GLY A 193 -23.70 -10.71 -40.71
C GLY A 193 -22.90 -11.52 -41.73
N GLU A 194 -22.18 -12.56 -41.29
CA GLU A 194 -21.44 -13.49 -42.16
C GLU A 194 -22.39 -14.29 -43.06
N ILE A 195 -23.52 -14.78 -42.54
CA ILE A 195 -24.51 -15.52 -43.33
C ILE A 195 -25.13 -14.62 -44.42
N ILE A 196 -25.48 -13.37 -44.09
CA ILE A 196 -26.07 -12.42 -45.04
C ILE A 196 -25.07 -12.06 -46.14
N THR A 197 -23.79 -11.84 -45.79
CA THR A 197 -22.76 -11.50 -46.79
C THR A 197 -22.45 -12.66 -47.73
N ILE A 198 -22.40 -13.90 -47.22
CA ILE A 198 -22.24 -15.10 -48.05
C ILE A 198 -23.44 -15.29 -49.00
N ALA A 199 -24.67 -15.09 -48.50
CA ALA A 199 -25.89 -15.19 -49.31
C ALA A 199 -25.93 -14.16 -50.45
N HIS A 200 -25.41 -12.96 -50.24
CA HIS A 200 -25.31 -11.92 -51.27
C HIS A 200 -24.21 -12.17 -52.33
N LEU A 201 -23.18 -12.96 -52.00
CA LEU A 201 -22.09 -13.28 -52.94
C LEU A 201 -22.39 -14.49 -53.84
N LEU A 202 -23.33 -15.34 -53.45
CA LEU A 202 -23.71 -16.57 -54.15
C LEU A 202 -25.00 -16.44 -54.98
N GLY A 203 -25.66 -15.28 -54.94
CA GLY A 203 -26.88 -14.96 -55.70
C GLY A 203 -26.63 -13.97 -56.83
#